data_AF-A0A1I0W8X9-F1
#
_entry.id   AF-A0A1I0W8X9-F1
#
_cell.length_a   1.000
_cell.length_b   1.000
_cell.length_c   1.000
_cell.angle_alpha   90.00
_cell.angle_beta   90.00
_cell.angle_gamma   90.00
#
_symmetry.space_group_name_H-M   'P 1'
#
loop_
_entity.id
_entity.type
_entity.pdbx_description
1 polymer ?
#
loop_
_entity_poly.entity_id
_entity_poly.type
_entity_poly.pdbx_seq_one_letter_code
_entity_poly.pdbx_strand_id
1 'polypeptide(L)'
;MKKSIGILSLILFLTIVFAGYNFFNYRSVTQNNILTSDEKTNETNSDEKLQENDLEVKEPEKPRIHKLGDTGDDIKELQEKLRRFGYKVSEDGVFEYSTSWAIKIFQKRNSLPVDGTAGEETLYKLSLEPTEETMYKPQEVEVSEKPQDRSSEKIINTMNLTSPTNYLMWVNTKNQHTYVFSGENNNWSLIKDMPCTVGNDSTPTKKGTFYVDEKGLYFKVKGNVRCKYFTQFSGNYLFHSVPLDNNDNVLDSRLGVKVSQGCVRLSIENAKWVQDNMEFATTVFVN
;
A
#
# COMPACT_ATOMS: atom_id res chain seq x y z
N MET A 1 8.08 -56.17 12.20
CA MET A 1 8.94 -55.15 11.56
C MET A 1 8.16 -54.50 10.42
N LYS A 2 7.56 -53.32 10.62
CA LYS A 2 7.01 -52.47 9.56
C LYS A 2 7.74 -51.14 9.64
N LYS A 3 8.58 -50.84 8.64
CA LYS A 3 9.27 -49.56 8.51
C LYS A 3 8.25 -48.51 8.06
N SER A 4 7.94 -47.55 8.92
CA SER A 4 7.25 -46.33 8.53
C SER A 4 8.30 -45.36 8.00
N ILE A 5 8.21 -45.03 6.71
CA ILE A 5 9.07 -44.05 6.05
C ILE A 5 8.48 -42.68 6.40
N GLY A 6 9.17 -41.95 7.28
CA GLY A 6 8.86 -40.57 7.60
C GLY A 6 9.08 -39.69 6.39
N ILE A 7 7.99 -39.15 5.82
CA ILE A 7 8.07 -38.07 4.84
C ILE A 7 8.42 -36.81 5.62
N LEU A 8 9.69 -36.43 5.53
CA LEU A 8 10.21 -35.15 5.98
C LEU A 8 9.47 -34.06 5.19
N SER A 9 8.53 -33.38 5.83
CA SER A 9 7.76 -32.29 5.22
C SER A 9 8.69 -31.10 5.02
N LEU A 10 9.20 -30.95 3.80
CA LEU A 10 10.05 -29.84 3.38
C LEU A 10 9.20 -28.56 3.38
N ILE A 11 9.42 -27.70 4.38
CA ILE A 11 8.82 -26.37 4.48
C ILE A 11 9.35 -25.54 3.31
N LEU A 12 8.58 -25.47 2.23
CA LEU A 12 8.89 -24.66 1.06
C LEU A 12 8.43 -23.22 1.34
N PHE A 13 9.36 -22.33 1.67
CA PHE A 13 9.12 -20.89 1.69
C PHE A 13 8.72 -20.45 0.27
N LEU A 14 7.46 -20.07 0.08
CA LEU A 14 7.01 -19.46 -1.16
C LEU A 14 7.61 -18.05 -1.23
N THR A 15 8.73 -17.87 -1.93
CA THR A 15 9.24 -16.55 -2.28
C THR A 15 8.30 -15.95 -3.32
N ILE A 16 7.39 -15.08 -2.89
CA ILE A 16 6.51 -14.35 -3.79
C ILE A 16 7.37 -13.32 -4.51
N VAL A 17 7.58 -13.51 -5.82
CA VAL A 17 8.18 -12.49 -6.68
C VAL A 17 7.04 -11.58 -7.16
N PHE A 18 6.96 -10.37 -6.62
CA PHE A 18 6.03 -9.35 -7.08
C PHE A 18 6.49 -8.83 -8.45
N ALA A 19 5.84 -9.28 -9.52
CA ALA A 19 6.03 -8.75 -10.86
C ALA A 19 4.81 -7.88 -11.21
N GLY A 20 4.97 -6.56 -11.19
CA GLY A 20 3.86 -5.69 -11.54
C GLY A 20 4.07 -4.20 -11.32
N TYR A 21 5.20 -3.63 -11.77
CA TYR A 21 5.30 -2.19 -12.02
C TYR A 21 6.11 -1.95 -13.30
N ASN A 22 5.74 -0.87 -14.02
CA ASN A 22 6.36 -0.26 -15.21
C ASN A 22 5.74 -0.62 -16.58
N PHE A 23 4.85 0.25 -17.07
CA PHE A 23 5.10 1.01 -18.29
C PHE A 23 4.14 2.21 -18.39
N PHE A 24 4.59 3.40 -18.00
CA PHE A 24 4.05 4.64 -18.55
C PHE A 24 5.25 5.54 -18.89
N ASN A 25 5.35 5.91 -20.16
CA ASN A 25 6.50 6.59 -20.74
C ASN A 25 6.72 7.95 -20.07
N TYR A 26 7.82 8.11 -19.33
CA TYR A 26 8.33 9.43 -18.98
C TYR A 26 9.29 9.89 -20.08
N ARG A 27 8.86 10.88 -20.85
CA ARG A 27 9.69 11.56 -21.85
C ARG A 27 10.24 12.81 -21.18
N SER A 28 11.46 12.74 -20.66
CA SER A 28 12.19 13.92 -20.18
C SER A 28 12.62 14.76 -21.39
N VAL A 29 12.10 15.99 -21.49
CA VAL A 29 12.75 17.04 -22.28
C VAL A 29 12.74 18.31 -21.44
N THR A 30 13.80 18.47 -20.66
CA THR A 30 14.34 19.78 -20.30
C THR A 30 15.07 20.33 -21.52
N GLN A 31 14.61 21.45 -22.07
CA GLN A 31 15.46 22.34 -22.86
C GLN A 31 15.39 23.73 -22.23
N ASN A 32 16.42 24.06 -21.46
CA ASN A 32 16.84 25.43 -21.26
C ASN A 32 17.60 25.86 -22.52
N ASN A 33 17.21 26.99 -23.10
CA ASN A 33 18.07 27.77 -23.99
C ASN A 33 17.86 29.25 -23.68
N ILE A 34 18.78 29.81 -22.90
CA ILE A 34 19.06 31.25 -22.85
C ILE A 34 20.52 31.41 -23.28
N LEU A 35 20.71 31.97 -24.46
CA LEU A 35 21.91 32.62 -25.00
C LEU A 35 21.34 33.65 -26.01
N THR A 36 21.79 34.88 -26.17
CA THR A 36 22.92 35.68 -25.69
C THR A 36 22.64 37.10 -26.20
N SER A 37 23.07 38.14 -25.48
CA SER A 37 23.30 39.45 -26.08
C SER A 37 24.65 39.97 -25.62
N ASP A 38 25.42 40.42 -26.62
CA ASP A 38 26.86 40.61 -26.62
C ASP A 38 27.40 41.77 -25.77
N GLU A 39 28.68 41.61 -25.44
CA GLU A 39 29.74 42.58 -25.11
C GLU A 39 29.42 44.08 -25.08
N LYS A 40 29.91 44.74 -24.02
CA LYS A 40 30.85 45.85 -24.16
C LYS A 40 31.73 46.04 -22.92
N THR A 41 33.02 46.18 -23.24
CA THR A 41 34.21 46.47 -22.43
C THR A 41 34.10 47.72 -21.57
N ASN A 42 34.80 47.73 -20.42
CA ASN A 42 35.68 48.83 -20.00
C ASN A 42 36.60 48.40 -18.85
N GLU A 43 37.90 48.61 -19.05
CA GLU A 43 38.96 48.51 -18.03
C GLU A 43 38.88 49.67 -17.04
N THR A 44 39.16 49.43 -15.75
CA THR A 44 40.12 50.25 -14.99
C THR A 44 40.53 49.59 -13.67
N ASN A 45 41.82 49.74 -13.39
CA ASN A 45 42.64 49.26 -12.27
C ASN A 45 42.14 49.72 -10.89
N SER A 46 42.21 48.84 -9.88
CA SER A 46 42.90 49.12 -8.60
C SER A 46 42.91 47.90 -7.69
N ASP A 47 44.06 47.70 -7.05
CA ASP A 47 44.38 46.60 -6.14
C ASP A 47 43.37 46.46 -4.99
N GLU A 48 42.49 45.47 -5.06
CA GLU A 48 41.81 44.92 -3.88
C GLU A 48 42.31 43.50 -3.60
N LYS A 49 42.89 43.38 -2.41
CA LYS A 49 43.35 42.17 -1.77
C LYS A 49 42.18 41.18 -1.65
N LEU A 50 42.09 40.24 -2.58
CA LEU A 50 41.13 39.14 -2.54
C LEU A 50 41.35 38.33 -1.26
N GLN A 51 40.39 38.42 -0.34
CA GLN A 51 40.16 37.38 0.65
C GLN A 51 39.69 36.15 -0.12
N GLU A 52 40.47 35.07 -0.03
CA GLU A 52 40.02 33.72 -0.36
C GLU A 52 38.82 33.41 0.54
N ASN A 53 37.62 33.71 0.05
CA ASN A 53 36.43 33.02 0.52
C ASN A 53 36.52 31.62 -0.06
N ASP A 54 36.94 30.69 0.80
CA ASP A 54 36.76 29.25 0.59
C ASP A 54 35.27 28.99 0.37
N LEU A 55 34.84 29.08 -0.88
CA LEU A 55 33.58 28.52 -1.33
C LEU A 55 33.74 27.01 -1.19
N GLU A 56 33.39 26.51 -0.02
CA GLU A 56 33.14 25.09 0.20
C GLU A 56 32.02 24.69 -0.77
N VAL A 57 32.42 24.21 -1.95
CA VAL A 57 31.53 23.58 -2.90
C VAL A 57 31.06 22.31 -2.21
N LYS A 58 29.94 22.40 -1.48
CA LYS A 58 29.26 21.22 -0.96
C LYS A 58 28.98 20.32 -2.16
N GLU A 59 29.62 19.15 -2.14
CA GLU A 59 29.32 18.05 -3.04
C GLU A 59 27.79 17.90 -3.11
N PRO A 60 27.18 17.74 -4.30
CA PRO A 60 25.73 17.66 -4.41
C PRO A 60 25.24 16.53 -3.50
N GLU A 61 24.55 16.90 -2.42
CA GLU A 61 24.08 15.93 -1.43
C GLU A 61 23.23 14.90 -2.17
N LYS A 62 23.63 13.62 -2.04
CA LYS A 62 22.89 12.49 -2.60
C LYS A 62 21.41 12.66 -2.23
N PRO A 63 20.46 12.53 -3.18
CA PRO A 63 19.05 12.79 -2.92
C PRO A 63 18.57 11.94 -1.74
N ARG A 64 18.08 12.63 -0.70
CA ARG A 64 17.66 12.01 0.55
C ARG A 64 16.33 11.30 0.33
N ILE A 65 16.33 9.99 0.55
CA ILE A 65 15.13 9.14 0.50
C ILE A 65 14.75 8.82 1.93
N HIS A 66 13.52 9.16 2.35
CA HIS A 66 13.01 8.81 3.66
C HIS A 66 12.13 7.56 3.60
N LYS A 67 12.22 6.69 4.60
CA LYS A 67 11.52 5.41 4.66
C LYS A 67 11.22 4.98 6.10
N LEU A 68 10.44 3.91 6.23
CA LEU A 68 10.11 3.30 7.51
C LEU A 68 11.36 3.05 8.37
N GLY A 69 11.33 3.55 9.61
CA GLY A 69 12.41 3.46 10.59
C GLY A 69 13.34 4.67 10.64
N ASP A 70 13.29 5.57 9.66
CA ASP A 70 14.05 6.82 9.70
C ASP A 70 13.53 7.75 10.80
N THR A 71 14.43 8.54 11.38
CA THR A 71 14.11 9.52 12.44
C THR A 71 14.86 10.82 12.25
N GLY A 72 14.27 11.96 12.62
CA GLY A 72 14.94 13.27 12.61
C GLY A 72 14.02 14.43 12.28
N ASP A 73 14.58 15.65 12.28
CA ASP A 73 13.85 16.89 11.98
C ASP A 73 13.32 16.91 10.53
N ASP A 74 14.02 16.24 9.61
CA ASP A 74 13.58 16.03 8.23
C ASP A 74 12.30 15.19 8.15
N ILE A 75 12.19 14.17 9.00
CA ILE A 75 10.97 13.34 9.09
C ILE A 75 9.84 14.15 9.68
N LYS A 76 10.14 15.00 10.67
CA LYS A 76 9.14 15.90 11.25
C LYS A 76 8.62 16.89 10.21
N GLU A 77 9.50 17.50 9.42
CA GLU A 77 9.11 18.39 8.32
C GLU A 77 8.26 17.65 7.27
N LEU A 78 8.62 16.40 6.93
CA LEU A 78 7.83 15.55 6.04
C LEU A 78 6.42 15.30 6.60
N GLN A 79 6.31 15.00 7.90
CA GLN A 79 5.05 14.78 8.59
C GLN A 79 4.19 16.06 8.65
N GLU A 80 4.80 17.22 8.90
CA GLU A 80 4.12 18.53 8.84
C GLU A 80 3.54 18.79 7.44
N LYS A 81 4.30 18.52 6.38
CA LYS A 81 3.81 18.59 4.99
C LYS A 81 2.62 17.65 4.76
N LEU A 82 2.72 16.38 5.16
CA LEU A 82 1.60 15.43 5.08
C LEU A 82 0.35 15.95 5.81
N ARG A 83 0.50 16.55 6.99
CA ARG A 83 -0.63 17.13 7.72
C ARG A 83 -1.25 18.34 7.01
N ARG A 84 -0.44 19.18 6.34
CA ARG A 84 -0.96 20.25 5.46
C ARG A 84 -1.81 19.70 4.33
N PHE A 85 -1.45 18.55 3.77
CA PHE A 85 -2.27 17.83 2.78
C PHE A 85 -3.48 17.09 3.39
N GLY A 86 -3.72 17.18 4.71
CA GLY A 86 -4.88 16.60 5.39
C GLY A 86 -4.70 15.15 5.88
N TYR A 87 -3.50 14.58 5.77
CA TYR A 87 -3.21 13.26 6.32
C TYR A 87 -3.09 13.30 7.85
N LYS A 88 -3.60 12.26 8.51
CA LYS A 88 -3.54 12.14 9.97
C LYS A 88 -2.30 11.31 10.36
N VAL A 89 -1.18 12.00 10.57
CA VAL A 89 0.09 11.42 11.04
C VAL A 89 0.59 12.16 12.30
N SER A 90 1.46 11.54 13.08
CA SER A 90 2.20 12.23 14.15
C SER A 90 3.26 13.17 13.54
N GLU A 91 3.69 14.19 14.29
CA GLU A 91 4.81 15.10 13.97
C GLU A 91 5.93 14.92 15.01
N ASP A 92 6.30 13.67 15.25
CA ASP A 92 7.28 13.24 16.24
C ASP A 92 8.70 13.07 15.65
N GLY A 93 8.84 13.19 14.33
CA GLY A 93 10.09 12.94 13.64
C GLY A 93 10.44 11.45 13.55
N VAL A 94 9.47 10.54 13.67
CA VAL A 94 9.66 9.09 13.54
C VAL A 94 8.84 8.55 12.37
N PHE A 95 9.51 7.98 11.35
CA PHE A 95 8.83 7.45 10.18
C PHE A 95 8.32 6.04 10.49
N GLU A 96 7.12 5.95 11.06
CA GLU A 96 6.45 4.68 11.37
C GLU A 96 5.47 4.24 10.26
N TYR A 97 4.66 3.21 10.55
CA TYR A 97 3.64 2.70 9.63
C TYR A 97 2.58 3.74 9.27
N SER A 98 2.18 4.62 10.20
CA SER A 98 1.23 5.70 9.93
C SER A 98 1.75 6.65 8.85
N THR A 99 3.02 7.06 8.93
CA THR A 99 3.71 7.87 7.93
C THR A 99 3.84 7.12 6.60
N SER A 100 4.25 5.84 6.63
CA SER A 100 4.35 5.00 5.44
C SER A 100 3.01 4.88 4.70
N TRP A 101 1.92 4.63 5.41
CA TRP A 101 0.59 4.56 4.80
C TRP A 101 0.15 5.90 4.22
N ALA A 102 0.38 7.01 4.92
CA ALA A 102 0.09 8.34 4.39
C ALA A 102 0.87 8.62 3.10
N ILE A 103 2.15 8.22 3.03
CA ILE A 103 2.96 8.32 1.81
C ILE A 103 2.40 7.43 0.70
N LYS A 104 2.07 6.16 0.97
CA LYS A 104 1.47 5.26 -0.03
C LYS A 104 0.15 5.82 -0.59
N ILE A 105 -0.69 6.39 0.26
CA ILE A 105 -1.95 7.02 -0.16
C ILE A 105 -1.65 8.28 -0.99
N PHE A 106 -0.74 9.13 -0.54
CA PHE A 106 -0.31 10.32 -1.27
C PHE A 106 0.24 9.98 -2.65
N GLN A 107 1.12 8.98 -2.73
CA GLN A 107 1.69 8.48 -3.98
C GLN A 107 0.60 7.98 -4.93
N LYS A 108 -0.33 7.15 -4.43
CA LYS A 108 -1.47 6.65 -5.23
C LYS A 108 -2.29 7.81 -5.80
N ARG A 109 -2.65 8.79 -4.97
CA ARG A 109 -3.47 9.95 -5.38
C ARG A 109 -2.74 10.87 -6.36
N ASN A 110 -1.43 10.96 -6.25
CA ASN A 110 -0.60 11.80 -7.11
C ASN A 110 0.01 11.06 -8.31
N SER A 111 -0.46 9.85 -8.60
CA SER A 111 0.03 9.01 -9.71
C SER A 111 1.53 8.76 -9.68
N LEU A 112 2.10 8.62 -8.48
CA LEU A 112 3.49 8.25 -8.25
C LEU A 112 3.62 6.72 -8.06
N PRO A 113 4.84 6.15 -8.20
CA PRO A 113 5.12 4.81 -7.72
C PRO A 113 4.73 4.67 -6.24
N VAL A 114 3.97 3.62 -5.91
CA VAL A 114 3.44 3.41 -4.56
C VAL A 114 4.38 2.47 -3.79
N ASP A 115 5.50 3.02 -3.33
CA ASP A 115 6.55 2.28 -2.61
C ASP A 115 6.60 2.59 -1.10
N GLY A 116 5.86 3.60 -0.64
CA GLY A 116 5.85 4.02 0.76
C GLY A 116 7.12 4.74 1.23
N THR A 117 7.98 5.16 0.29
CA THR A 117 9.19 5.93 0.55
C THR A 117 9.05 7.37 0.01
N ALA A 118 9.53 8.35 0.77
CA ALA A 118 9.57 9.73 0.32
C ALA A 118 10.88 9.99 -0.44
N GLY A 119 10.91 9.56 -1.70
CA GLY A 119 11.96 9.93 -2.66
C GLY A 119 11.74 11.30 -3.29
N GLU A 120 12.63 11.69 -4.21
CA GLU A 120 12.67 13.02 -4.83
C GLU A 120 11.32 13.51 -5.38
N GLU A 121 10.62 12.70 -6.19
CA GLU A 121 9.33 13.08 -6.76
C GLU A 121 8.24 13.25 -5.68
N THR A 122 8.26 12.41 -4.64
CA THR A 122 7.31 12.49 -3.53
C THR A 122 7.55 13.75 -2.71
N LEU A 123 8.82 14.03 -2.39
CA LEU A 123 9.22 15.23 -1.65
C LEU A 123 8.93 16.51 -2.42
N TYR A 124 9.19 16.51 -3.73
CA TYR A 124 8.85 17.63 -4.61
C TYR A 124 7.34 17.90 -4.56
N LYS A 125 6.49 16.89 -4.76
CA LYS A 125 5.03 17.10 -4.68
C LYS A 125 4.54 17.54 -3.30
N LEU A 126 5.16 17.07 -2.22
CA LEU A 126 4.84 17.51 -0.85
C LEU A 126 5.33 18.92 -0.52
N SER A 127 6.26 19.48 -1.30
CA SER A 127 6.70 20.87 -1.17
C SER A 127 5.74 21.89 -1.81
N LEU A 128 4.83 21.41 -2.68
CA LEU A 128 3.82 22.25 -3.31
C LEU A 128 2.70 22.59 -2.32
N GLU A 129 2.05 23.72 -2.55
CA GLU A 129 0.87 24.12 -1.78
C GLU A 129 -0.31 23.16 -2.06
N PRO A 130 -0.99 22.65 -1.01
CA PRO A 130 -2.15 21.81 -1.21
C PRO A 130 -3.28 22.54 -1.93
N THR A 131 -3.89 21.83 -2.87
CA THR A 131 -5.07 22.27 -3.62
C THR A 131 -6.24 21.33 -3.33
N GLU A 132 -7.46 21.76 -3.62
CA GLU A 132 -8.65 20.90 -3.49
C GLU A 132 -8.51 19.53 -4.16
N GLU A 133 -7.78 19.44 -5.28
CA GLU A 133 -7.55 18.19 -5.99
C GLU A 133 -6.51 17.30 -5.29
N THR A 134 -5.47 17.91 -4.72
CA THR A 134 -4.31 17.19 -4.16
C THR A 134 -4.45 16.88 -2.67
N MET A 135 -5.32 17.59 -1.96
CA MET A 135 -5.68 17.30 -0.56
C MET A 135 -6.17 15.85 -0.42
N TYR A 136 -5.86 15.27 0.74
CA TYR A 136 -6.39 13.98 1.14
C TYR A 136 -7.92 14.06 1.24
N LYS A 137 -8.57 13.17 0.51
CA LYS A 137 -10.01 12.94 0.55
C LYS A 137 -10.19 11.43 0.74
N PRO A 138 -10.80 10.98 1.86
CA PRO A 138 -11.08 9.57 2.07
C PRO A 138 -11.81 8.99 0.87
N GLN A 139 -11.39 7.82 0.40
CA GLN A 139 -12.05 7.17 -0.72
C GLN A 139 -13.47 6.79 -0.31
N GLU A 140 -14.49 7.36 -0.96
CA GLU A 140 -15.87 6.92 -0.81
C GLU A 140 -16.08 5.66 -1.66
N VAL A 141 -16.56 4.60 -1.02
CA VAL A 141 -16.88 3.34 -1.68
C VAL A 141 -18.34 3.39 -2.10
N GLU A 142 -18.59 3.31 -3.40
CA GLU A 142 -19.95 3.22 -3.92
C GLU A 142 -20.60 1.90 -3.48
N VAL A 143 -21.72 2.01 -2.76
CA VAL A 143 -22.49 0.87 -2.27
C VAL A 143 -23.76 0.76 -3.11
N SER A 144 -23.73 -0.06 -4.15
CA SER A 144 -24.89 -0.24 -5.05
C SER A 144 -26.08 -0.88 -4.31
N GLU A 145 -25.82 -1.91 -3.50
CA GLU A 145 -26.83 -2.56 -2.64
C GLU A 145 -26.16 -3.06 -1.35
N LYS A 146 -26.74 -2.72 -0.19
CA LYS A 146 -26.28 -3.27 1.09
C LYS A 146 -26.75 -4.74 1.23
N PRO A 147 -25.92 -5.65 1.79
CA PRO A 147 -26.37 -7.01 2.05
C PRO A 147 -27.61 -7.06 2.94
N GLN A 148 -28.48 -8.04 2.70
CA GLN A 148 -29.74 -8.19 3.45
C GLN A 148 -29.52 -8.75 4.86
N ASP A 149 -28.64 -9.73 5.01
CA ASP A 149 -28.24 -10.23 6.33
C ASP A 149 -27.25 -9.26 6.98
N ARG A 150 -27.65 -8.72 8.15
CA ARG A 150 -26.92 -7.73 8.94
C ARG A 150 -26.49 -8.27 10.30
N SER A 151 -26.58 -9.59 10.49
CA SER A 151 -26.17 -10.25 11.74
C SER A 151 -24.71 -9.95 12.11
N SER A 152 -23.84 -9.78 11.11
CA SER A 152 -22.43 -9.43 11.29
C SER A 152 -22.22 -8.05 11.92
N GLU A 153 -23.09 -7.07 11.67
CA GLU A 153 -23.00 -5.73 12.29
C GLU A 153 -23.21 -5.79 13.80
N LYS A 154 -24.13 -6.63 14.28
CA LYS A 154 -24.37 -6.80 15.71
C LYS A 154 -23.12 -7.33 16.41
N ILE A 155 -22.37 -8.20 15.74
CA ILE A 155 -21.17 -8.82 16.30
C ILE A 155 -20.02 -7.81 16.26
N ILE A 156 -19.73 -7.23 15.10
CA ILE A 156 -18.55 -6.37 14.91
C ILE A 156 -18.60 -5.11 15.81
N ASN A 157 -19.80 -4.57 16.05
CA ASN A 157 -20.00 -3.40 16.91
C ASN A 157 -19.88 -3.68 18.42
N THR A 158 -19.62 -4.93 18.81
CA THR A 158 -19.30 -5.30 20.20
C THR A 158 -17.81 -5.60 20.41
N MET A 159 -17.01 -5.59 19.34
CA MET A 159 -15.61 -6.01 19.37
C MET A 159 -14.63 -4.87 19.68
N ASN A 160 -15.09 -3.63 19.79
CA ASN A 160 -14.27 -2.43 20.03
C ASN A 160 -13.08 -2.30 19.04
N LEU A 161 -13.35 -2.60 17.77
CA LEU A 161 -12.35 -2.53 16.70
C LEU A 161 -12.33 -1.14 16.06
N THR A 162 -11.13 -0.59 15.91
CA THR A 162 -10.85 0.68 15.25
C THR A 162 -10.20 0.46 13.89
N SER A 163 -10.29 1.47 13.03
CA SER A 163 -9.54 1.53 11.77
C SER A 163 -8.99 2.93 11.54
N PRO A 164 -7.74 3.07 11.05
CA PRO A 164 -7.22 4.34 10.56
C PRO A 164 -8.04 4.93 9.41
N THR A 165 -8.77 4.09 8.67
CA THR A 165 -9.65 4.50 7.58
C THR A 165 -11.12 4.41 8.01
N ASN A 166 -12.03 4.92 7.18
CA ASN A 166 -13.48 4.79 7.41
C ASN A 166 -14.01 3.38 7.11
N TYR A 167 -13.12 2.39 6.92
CA TYR A 167 -13.49 1.02 6.56
C TYR A 167 -12.84 0.00 7.49
N LEU A 168 -13.52 -1.13 7.66
CA LEU A 168 -12.99 -2.28 8.37
C LEU A 168 -13.33 -3.56 7.59
N MET A 169 -12.35 -4.45 7.45
CA MET A 169 -12.55 -5.77 6.89
C MET A 169 -12.56 -6.82 8.00
N TRP A 170 -13.50 -7.75 7.94
CA TRP A 170 -13.56 -8.91 8.83
C TRP A 170 -13.57 -10.21 8.02
N VAL A 171 -12.52 -11.01 8.18
CA VAL A 171 -12.46 -12.39 7.68
C VAL A 171 -12.99 -13.32 8.76
N ASN A 172 -14.18 -13.87 8.53
CA ASN A 172 -14.77 -14.87 9.39
C ASN A 172 -14.38 -16.28 8.91
N THR A 173 -13.42 -16.89 9.59
CA THR A 173 -12.85 -18.19 9.22
C THR A 173 -13.81 -19.36 9.45
N LYS A 174 -14.86 -19.17 10.28
CA LYS A 174 -15.83 -20.22 10.63
C LYS A 174 -16.91 -20.41 9.56
N ASN A 175 -17.46 -19.31 9.05
CA ASN A 175 -18.46 -19.34 7.97
C ASN A 175 -17.84 -19.06 6.59
N GLN A 176 -16.56 -18.71 6.53
CA GLN A 176 -15.79 -18.46 5.31
C GLN A 176 -16.33 -17.28 4.49
N HIS A 177 -16.60 -16.18 5.17
CA HIS A 177 -16.97 -14.91 4.55
C HIS A 177 -15.96 -13.81 4.90
N THR A 178 -15.75 -12.89 3.97
CA THR A 178 -15.08 -11.61 4.19
C THR A 178 -16.13 -10.50 4.14
N TYR A 179 -16.33 -9.84 5.26
CA TYR A 179 -17.20 -8.68 5.39
C TYR A 179 -16.40 -7.40 5.27
N VAL A 180 -17.02 -6.38 4.68
CA VAL A 180 -16.48 -5.01 4.64
C VAL A 180 -17.52 -4.08 5.21
N PHE A 181 -17.09 -3.26 6.16
CA PHE A 181 -17.92 -2.28 6.85
C PHE A 181 -17.41 -0.87 6.56
N SER A 182 -18.31 0.10 6.57
CA SER A 182 -17.99 1.52 6.64
C SER A 182 -18.45 2.11 7.97
N GLY A 183 -17.75 3.13 8.45
CA GLY A 183 -18.08 3.81 9.69
C GLY A 183 -16.87 3.95 10.61
N GLU A 184 -17.12 3.82 11.90
CA GLU A 184 -16.12 3.99 12.95
C GLU A 184 -16.36 3.02 14.10
N ASN A 185 -15.49 3.05 15.11
CA ASN A 185 -15.54 2.13 16.26
C ASN A 185 -16.94 2.06 16.89
N ASN A 186 -17.45 0.83 17.02
CA ASN A 186 -18.79 0.50 17.53
C ASN A 186 -19.97 1.07 16.72
N ASN A 187 -19.74 1.66 15.55
CA ASN A 187 -20.75 2.15 14.62
C ASN A 187 -20.42 1.78 13.16
N TRP A 188 -20.13 0.50 12.95
CA TRP A 188 -19.82 -0.11 11.65
C TRP A 188 -21.10 -0.54 10.93
N SER A 189 -21.25 -0.13 9.67
CA SER A 189 -22.31 -0.56 8.76
C SER A 189 -21.76 -1.46 7.65
N LEU A 190 -22.35 -2.63 7.46
CA LEU A 190 -22.00 -3.60 6.43
C LEU A 190 -22.29 -3.03 5.05
N ILE A 191 -21.26 -3.00 4.20
CA ILE A 191 -21.33 -2.53 2.82
C ILE A 191 -21.03 -3.63 1.81
N LYS A 192 -20.32 -4.69 2.21
CA LYS A 192 -20.08 -5.84 1.32
C LYS A 192 -19.93 -7.14 2.09
N ASP A 193 -20.51 -8.19 1.54
CA ASP A 193 -20.39 -9.56 2.02
C ASP A 193 -19.87 -10.46 0.88
N MET A 194 -18.74 -11.12 1.11
CA MET A 194 -18.02 -11.88 0.08
C MET A 194 -17.69 -13.28 0.58
N PRO A 195 -18.21 -14.35 -0.07
CA PRO A 195 -17.73 -15.69 0.16
C PRO A 195 -16.23 -15.78 -0.11
N CYS A 196 -15.49 -16.45 0.78
CA CYS A 196 -14.05 -16.61 0.66
C CYS A 196 -13.58 -18.04 0.95
N THR A 197 -12.33 -18.34 0.62
CA THR A 197 -11.65 -19.58 0.99
C THR A 197 -10.45 -19.22 1.85
N VAL A 198 -10.36 -19.80 3.05
CA VAL A 198 -9.27 -19.55 4.01
C VAL A 198 -8.25 -20.69 4.02
N GLY A 199 -7.16 -20.50 4.75
CA GLY A 199 -6.10 -21.48 4.93
C GLY A 199 -6.60 -22.79 5.52
N ASN A 200 -6.00 -23.91 5.12
CA ASN A 200 -6.33 -25.21 5.67
C ASN A 200 -5.73 -25.46 7.06
N ASP A 201 -6.11 -26.55 7.73
CA ASP A 201 -5.67 -26.82 9.10
C ASP A 201 -4.13 -26.98 9.23
N SER A 202 -3.46 -27.38 8.16
CA SER A 202 -2.00 -27.49 8.10
C SER A 202 -1.30 -26.15 7.85
N THR A 203 -2.02 -25.17 7.27
CA THR A 203 -1.53 -23.81 6.97
C THR A 203 -2.66 -22.79 7.18
N PRO A 204 -3.06 -22.55 8.45
CA PRO A 204 -4.25 -21.75 8.76
C PRO A 204 -4.01 -20.27 8.42
N THR A 205 -5.09 -19.57 8.09
CA THR A 205 -5.03 -18.10 7.99
C THR A 205 -4.70 -17.51 9.37
N LYS A 206 -3.72 -16.61 9.41
CA LYS A 206 -3.26 -15.97 10.63
C LYS A 206 -4.40 -15.17 11.28
N LYS A 207 -4.68 -15.46 12.54
CA LYS A 207 -5.68 -14.74 13.34
C LYS A 207 -5.09 -13.49 13.96
N GLY A 208 -5.92 -12.48 14.19
CA GLY A 208 -5.53 -11.22 14.80
C GLY A 208 -6.04 -10.01 14.04
N THR A 209 -5.51 -8.85 14.40
CA THR A 209 -5.80 -7.57 13.76
C THR A 209 -4.58 -7.13 12.97
N PHE A 210 -4.82 -6.75 11.71
CA PHE A 210 -3.83 -6.38 10.73
C PHE A 210 -4.30 -5.16 9.94
N TYR A 211 -3.53 -4.74 8.95
CA TYR A 211 -3.83 -3.57 8.12
C TYR A 211 -3.50 -3.87 6.66
N VAL A 212 -4.29 -3.31 5.74
CA VAL A 212 -3.96 -3.32 4.31
C VAL A 212 -2.65 -2.56 4.08
N ASP A 213 -1.65 -3.24 3.52
CA ASP A 213 -0.30 -2.69 3.42
C ASP A 213 0.30 -2.69 2.01
N GLU A 214 0.15 -3.78 1.26
CA GLU A 214 0.64 -3.88 -0.12
C GLU A 214 -0.45 -4.35 -1.07
N LYS A 215 -0.31 -3.99 -2.36
CA LYS A 215 -1.27 -4.36 -3.40
C LYS A 215 -0.54 -4.60 -4.71
N GLY A 216 -1.14 -5.40 -5.59
CA GLY A 216 -0.65 -5.53 -6.96
C GLY A 216 -1.55 -6.36 -7.87
N LEU A 217 -1.39 -6.14 -9.17
CA LEU A 217 -2.32 -6.67 -10.18
C LEU A 217 -2.30 -8.20 -10.27
N TYR A 218 -1.16 -8.82 -10.05
CA TYR A 218 -1.03 -10.28 -10.01
C TYR A 218 0.26 -10.72 -9.30
N PHE A 219 0.32 -12.00 -8.97
CA PHE A 219 1.56 -12.70 -8.64
C PHE A 219 1.53 -14.09 -9.28
N LYS A 220 2.72 -14.61 -9.60
CA LYS A 220 2.87 -15.95 -10.15
C LYS A 220 2.98 -16.97 -9.01
N VAL A 221 2.31 -18.10 -9.20
CA VAL A 221 2.49 -19.31 -8.41
C VAL A 221 3.37 -20.27 -9.25
N LYS A 222 3.78 -21.41 -8.68
CA LYS A 222 4.58 -22.41 -9.38
C LYS A 222 3.92 -22.83 -10.71
N GLY A 223 4.72 -22.89 -11.78
CA GLY A 223 4.26 -23.27 -13.12
C GLY A 223 3.59 -22.10 -13.87
N ASN A 224 2.54 -22.42 -14.62
CA ASN A 224 1.76 -21.45 -15.42
C ASN A 224 0.53 -20.91 -14.69
N VAL A 225 0.60 -20.82 -13.36
CA VAL A 225 -0.52 -20.42 -12.51
C VAL A 225 -0.29 -19.00 -12.00
N ARG A 226 -1.31 -18.15 -12.07
CA ARG A 226 -1.29 -16.80 -11.48
C ARG A 226 -2.54 -16.54 -10.63
N CYS A 227 -2.39 -15.63 -9.68
CA CYS A 227 -3.50 -15.04 -8.94
C CYS A 227 -3.53 -13.54 -9.21
N LYS A 228 -4.72 -12.96 -9.38
CA LYS A 228 -4.91 -11.54 -9.64
C LYS A 228 -5.37 -10.77 -8.42
N TYR A 229 -5.16 -9.46 -8.48
CA TYR A 229 -5.68 -8.43 -7.57
C TYR A 229 -5.37 -8.72 -6.11
N PHE A 230 -4.08 -8.88 -5.79
CA PHE A 230 -3.71 -9.16 -4.42
C PHE A 230 -3.77 -7.89 -3.56
N THR A 231 -4.18 -8.08 -2.30
CA THR A 231 -4.12 -7.10 -1.21
C THR A 231 -3.52 -7.79 0.00
N GLN A 232 -2.31 -7.39 0.40
CA GLN A 232 -1.61 -7.92 1.56
C GLN A 232 -2.15 -7.31 2.84
N PHE A 233 -2.24 -8.14 3.89
CA PHE A 233 -2.53 -7.67 5.25
C PHE A 233 -1.49 -8.11 6.29
N SER A 234 -0.72 -9.17 6.06
CA SER A 234 0.37 -9.55 6.97
C SER A 234 1.40 -10.41 6.26
N GLY A 235 2.63 -9.93 6.02
CA GLY A 235 3.69 -10.73 5.38
C GLY A 235 3.20 -11.46 4.12
N ASN A 236 3.21 -12.81 4.13
CA ASN A 236 2.74 -13.62 3.00
C ASN A 236 1.22 -13.91 2.98
N TYR A 237 0.45 -13.31 3.88
CA TYR A 237 -1.00 -13.46 3.96
C TYR A 237 -1.70 -12.37 3.12
N LEU A 238 -2.38 -12.81 2.07
CA LEU A 238 -2.98 -11.96 1.04
C LEU A 238 -4.48 -12.26 0.88
N PHE A 239 -5.27 -11.25 0.56
CA PHE A 239 -6.48 -11.41 -0.24
C PHE A 239 -6.07 -11.53 -1.70
N HIS A 240 -6.64 -12.46 -2.47
CA HIS A 240 -6.39 -12.56 -3.92
C HIS A 240 -7.48 -13.37 -4.63
N SER A 241 -7.50 -13.32 -5.97
CA SER A 241 -8.43 -14.13 -6.78
C SER A 241 -8.17 -15.63 -6.64
N VAL A 242 -9.15 -16.46 -6.98
CA VAL A 242 -8.92 -17.87 -7.34
C VAL A 242 -7.77 -18.04 -8.35
N PRO A 243 -7.07 -19.20 -8.36
CA PRO A 243 -5.96 -19.45 -9.28
C PRO A 243 -6.41 -19.52 -10.73
N LEU A 244 -5.59 -18.96 -11.62
CA LEU A 244 -5.84 -18.82 -13.05
C LEU A 244 -4.67 -19.40 -13.85
N ASP A 245 -4.95 -19.89 -15.07
CA ASP A 245 -3.92 -20.19 -16.05
C ASP A 245 -3.41 -18.92 -16.77
N ASN A 246 -2.52 -19.09 -17.76
CA ASN A 246 -1.98 -17.99 -18.56
C ASN A 246 -3.03 -17.24 -19.41
N ASN A 247 -4.17 -17.87 -19.67
CA ASN A 247 -5.27 -17.33 -20.46
C ASN A 247 -6.42 -16.80 -19.59
N ASP A 248 -6.21 -16.67 -18.29
CA ASP A 248 -7.23 -16.28 -17.29
C ASP A 248 -8.40 -17.25 -17.12
N ASN A 249 -8.24 -18.51 -17.52
CA ASN A 249 -9.22 -19.53 -17.17
C ASN A 249 -9.05 -19.91 -15.70
N VAL A 250 -10.18 -20.02 -15.00
CA VAL A 250 -10.22 -20.43 -13.59
C VAL A 250 -9.81 -21.90 -13.46
N LEU A 251 -8.75 -22.15 -12.70
CA LEU A 251 -8.23 -23.50 -12.46
C LEU A 251 -8.93 -24.20 -11.30
N ASP A 252 -9.36 -23.43 -10.28
CA ASP A 252 -10.14 -23.93 -9.15
C ASP A 252 -11.10 -22.83 -8.68
N SER A 253 -12.37 -23.00 -8.99
CA SER A 253 -13.43 -22.04 -8.61
C SER A 253 -13.93 -22.22 -7.18
N ARG A 254 -13.44 -23.23 -6.44
CA ARG A 254 -13.99 -23.54 -5.10
C ARG A 254 -13.65 -22.43 -4.11
N LEU A 255 -14.69 -21.67 -3.78
CA LEU A 255 -14.77 -20.78 -2.62
C LEU A 255 -15.48 -21.52 -1.48
N GLY A 256 -15.21 -21.19 -0.21
CA GLY A 256 -15.79 -21.90 0.93
C GLY A 256 -15.14 -23.26 1.24
N VAL A 257 -13.85 -23.45 0.94
CA VAL A 257 -13.10 -24.68 1.32
C VAL A 257 -11.69 -24.36 1.83
N LYS A 258 -11.22 -25.07 2.84
CA LYS A 258 -9.89 -24.91 3.44
C LYS A 258 -8.79 -25.47 2.52
N VAL A 259 -8.26 -24.69 1.57
CA VAL A 259 -7.27 -25.16 0.58
C VAL A 259 -6.12 -24.20 0.29
N SER A 260 -6.07 -23.02 0.91
CA SER A 260 -4.97 -22.08 0.72
C SER A 260 -3.81 -22.35 1.69
N GLN A 261 -2.62 -21.87 1.36
CA GLN A 261 -1.45 -21.87 2.25
C GLN A 261 -1.48 -20.71 3.27
N GLY A 262 -2.68 -20.26 3.66
CA GLY A 262 -2.89 -19.16 4.62
C GLY A 262 -3.65 -17.96 4.03
N CYS A 263 -3.59 -17.71 2.72
CA CYS A 263 -4.27 -16.59 2.06
C CYS A 263 -5.81 -16.67 2.10
N VAL A 264 -6.47 -15.54 1.88
CA VAL A 264 -7.93 -15.43 1.71
C VAL A 264 -8.24 -15.35 0.21
N ARG A 265 -8.76 -16.43 -0.36
CA ARG A 265 -9.16 -16.47 -1.77
C ARG A 265 -10.57 -15.91 -1.95
N LEU A 266 -10.73 -15.08 -2.96
CA LEU A 266 -11.99 -14.46 -3.37
C LEU A 266 -12.27 -14.79 -4.84
N SER A 267 -13.50 -14.53 -5.30
CA SER A 267 -13.76 -14.45 -6.75
C SER A 267 -12.88 -13.36 -7.39
N ILE A 268 -12.66 -13.44 -8.70
CA ILE A 268 -11.86 -12.43 -9.42
C ILE A 268 -12.45 -11.02 -9.20
N GLU A 269 -13.77 -10.91 -9.29
CA GLU A 269 -14.51 -9.65 -9.07
C GLU A 269 -14.33 -9.12 -7.64
N ASN A 270 -14.50 -9.96 -6.62
CA ASN A 270 -14.36 -9.54 -5.23
C ASN A 270 -12.91 -9.18 -4.87
N ALA A 271 -11.92 -9.91 -5.42
CA ALA A 271 -10.51 -9.57 -5.25
C ALA A 271 -10.19 -8.21 -5.88
N LYS A 272 -10.70 -7.96 -7.10
CA LYS A 272 -10.56 -6.65 -7.76
C LYS A 272 -11.23 -5.56 -6.93
N TRP A 273 -12.45 -5.80 -6.46
CA TRP A 273 -13.19 -4.84 -5.64
C TRP A 273 -12.41 -4.47 -4.38
N VAL A 274 -11.84 -5.44 -3.66
CA VAL A 274 -11.00 -5.19 -2.47
C VAL A 274 -9.77 -4.36 -2.84
N GLN A 275 -9.09 -4.70 -3.94
CA GLN A 275 -7.93 -3.94 -4.40
C GLN A 275 -8.28 -2.49 -4.78
N ASP A 276 -9.40 -2.28 -5.45
CA ASP A 276 -9.82 -0.94 -5.89
C ASP A 276 -10.28 -0.09 -4.70
N ASN A 277 -10.98 -0.70 -3.73
CA ASN A 277 -11.75 0.03 -2.72
C ASN A 277 -11.10 0.14 -1.33
N MET A 278 -10.31 -0.85 -0.90
CA MET A 278 -9.80 -0.87 0.47
C MET A 278 -8.50 -0.09 0.59
N GLU A 279 -8.54 1.16 1.03
CA GLU A 279 -7.35 2.00 1.16
C GLU A 279 -6.26 1.38 2.06
N PHE A 280 -4.99 1.78 1.88
CA PHE A 280 -3.92 1.43 2.82
C PHE A 280 -4.30 1.85 4.24
N ALA A 281 -3.74 1.15 5.24
CA ALA A 281 -4.10 1.28 6.65
C ALA A 281 -5.51 0.78 7.04
N THR A 282 -6.34 0.31 6.10
CA THR A 282 -7.65 -0.27 6.45
C THR A 282 -7.46 -1.49 7.35
N THR A 283 -8.11 -1.50 8.52
CA THR A 283 -8.05 -2.62 9.46
C THR A 283 -8.60 -3.91 8.85
N VAL A 284 -7.88 -5.02 9.04
CA VAL A 284 -8.28 -6.38 8.69
C VAL A 284 -8.29 -7.23 9.96
N PHE A 285 -9.47 -7.64 10.40
CA PHE A 285 -9.65 -8.55 11.52
C PHE A 285 -9.90 -9.99 11.04
N VAL A 286 -9.21 -10.97 11.65
CA VAL A 286 -9.35 -12.40 11.34
C VAL A 286 -9.60 -13.19 12.62
N ASN A 287 -10.71 -13.95 12.67
CA ASN A 287 -11.17 -14.69 13.87
C ASN A 287 -10.80 -16.19 13.91
#